data_AF-A0A9P4LUR6-F1
#
_entry.id   AF-A0A9P4LUR6-F1
#
_cell.length_a   1.000
_cell.length_b   1.000
_cell.length_c   1.000
_cell.angle_alpha   90.00
_cell.angle_beta   90.00
_cell.angle_gamma   90.00
#
_symmetry.space_group_name_H-M   'P 1'
#
loop_
_entity.id
_entity.type
_entity.pdbx_description
1 polymer ?
#
loop_
_entity_poly.entity_id
_entity_poly.type
_entity_poly.pdbx_seq_one_letter_code
_entity_poly.pdbx_strand_id
1 'polypeptide(L)'
;MASRWRLKASIPLRNVSSRRVASLTGKSSAQRRQFFFKSFWSQSPSAAEHANWTVDTHGPRRPTKVDEAAQRKLRESKEQEHLVHDESNIGQMDGKPAKHIAVNIDGDPRVLDTVFLRDSCTCPQCMDPHSKQKLFQTSDIPEDLEGSCKTVVDEEKGTSIELEWSSDVKGYGPEHRTRHSIDWLRRALNTEIELRGGVRQDDRVLWDKRKITKDNRWVDYNEYMTQDSTLFDALTHLNQYGLLFLRNVPDSEESVVHLASRIGTLKDTFYGHTWDVRSKLQAENIAYTPQFLGLHMDLLYTSNPPHLQLLHSLRARTPGGASFFSDSFHAAHQLHRQSVGHFRTLCTFPVTYHYHHPTQHYHFTRPIIDLFPYPKYSDPTNLASLIRRVNWSPPFQGPFEARIGSNNATSLRNFVAASHAYEKLLASEENLFEYRLNEGECVVFDNRRVLHARRAFDATKGERWLKGAYVDDDVFFSRLRVLQEAFGGRWVAEGVEREAVK
;
A
#
# COMPACT_ATOMS: atom_id res chain seq x y z
N MET A 1 -1.33 81.95 -3.59
CA MET A 1 -2.56 81.75 -4.41
C MET A 1 -2.81 80.24 -4.46
N ALA A 2 -3.91 79.64 -3.99
CA ALA A 2 -5.35 79.91 -4.17
C ALA A 2 -5.88 79.40 -5.55
N SER A 3 -7.00 78.67 -5.68
CA SER A 3 -7.87 78.10 -4.61
C SER A 3 -8.85 76.99 -5.06
N ARG A 4 -9.14 76.11 -4.10
CA ARG A 4 -10.17 75.05 -3.97
C ARG A 4 -11.62 75.33 -4.45
N TRP A 5 -12.33 74.24 -4.76
CA TRP A 5 -13.72 73.84 -4.34
C TRP A 5 -13.86 72.31 -4.55
N ARG A 6 -14.48 71.41 -3.76
CA ARG A 6 -14.94 71.32 -2.35
C ARG A 6 -16.41 71.65 -1.92
N LEU A 7 -17.35 70.75 -2.24
CA LEU A 7 -18.48 70.33 -1.37
C LEU A 7 -18.58 68.77 -1.37
N LYS A 8 -18.97 68.00 -0.32
CA LYS A 8 -19.94 68.12 0.81
C LYS A 8 -21.41 67.84 0.40
N ALA A 9 -22.24 67.12 1.15
CA ALA A 9 -22.13 66.37 2.43
C ALA A 9 -23.04 65.10 2.36
N SER A 10 -23.45 64.32 3.40
CA SER A 10 -23.40 64.44 4.87
C SER A 10 -23.63 63.06 5.55
N ILE A 11 -23.51 62.99 6.88
CA ILE A 11 -23.99 61.90 7.76
C ILE A 11 -24.82 62.55 8.88
N PRO A 12 -25.80 61.84 9.50
CA PRO A 12 -25.77 61.79 10.97
C PRO A 12 -26.10 60.40 11.58
N LEU A 13 -25.43 60.08 12.69
CA LEU A 13 -25.72 58.95 13.58
C LEU A 13 -26.55 59.42 14.79
N ARG A 14 -27.49 58.59 15.26
CA ARG A 14 -28.16 58.58 16.60
C ARG A 14 -29.26 57.49 16.60
N ASN A 15 -29.63 56.82 17.70
CA ASN A 15 -29.01 56.72 19.02
C ASN A 15 -29.44 55.40 19.72
N VAL A 16 -28.80 55.05 20.84
CA VAL A 16 -29.09 53.84 21.64
C VAL A 16 -30.35 53.99 22.52
N SER A 17 -31.18 52.94 22.63
CA SER A 17 -31.94 52.60 23.86
C SER A 17 -32.51 51.17 23.82
N SER A 18 -32.79 50.60 25.00
CA SER A 18 -33.26 49.21 25.20
C SER A 18 -34.64 49.15 25.87
N ARG A 19 -35.46 48.11 25.59
CA ARG A 19 -36.52 47.63 26.50
C ARG A 19 -36.78 46.12 26.34
N ARG A 20 -37.44 45.52 27.34
CA ARG A 20 -37.64 44.07 27.55
C ARG A 20 -39.14 43.74 27.65
N VAL A 21 -39.52 42.50 27.25
CA VAL A 21 -40.71 41.74 27.74
C VAL A 21 -42.08 42.34 27.29
N ALA A 22 -43.16 41.60 26.99
CA ALA A 22 -43.57 40.25 27.42
C ALA A 22 -44.15 39.34 26.29
N SER A 23 -44.64 38.17 26.71
CA SER A 23 -45.23 37.07 25.93
C SER A 23 -46.74 37.18 25.67
N LEU A 24 -47.27 36.38 24.72
CA LEU A 24 -48.42 35.48 25.00
C LEU A 24 -48.58 34.35 23.95
N THR A 25 -49.36 33.33 24.33
CA THR A 25 -49.44 31.94 23.82
C THR A 25 -50.21 31.68 22.52
N GLY A 26 -49.91 30.56 21.84
CA GLY A 26 -50.76 29.89 20.83
C GLY A 26 -50.48 28.38 20.72
N LYS A 27 -51.42 27.55 20.25
CA LYS A 27 -51.34 26.06 20.21
C LYS A 27 -51.81 25.47 18.86
N SER A 28 -51.46 24.19 18.62
CA SER A 28 -52.05 23.25 17.63
C SER A 28 -51.69 23.49 16.15
N SER A 29 -51.75 22.52 15.21
CA SER A 29 -51.83 21.04 15.27
C SER A 29 -51.32 20.45 13.93
N ALA A 30 -51.28 19.12 13.77
CA ALA A 30 -50.64 18.42 12.64
C ALA A 30 -51.62 17.93 11.56
N GLN A 31 -51.13 17.73 10.32
CA GLN A 31 -51.77 16.87 9.32
C GLN A 31 -50.73 16.21 8.38
N ARG A 32 -50.96 14.94 8.03
CA ARG A 32 -50.25 14.20 6.97
C ARG A 32 -50.92 14.43 5.61
N ARG A 33 -50.20 14.24 4.52
CA ARG A 33 -50.76 13.91 3.20
C ARG A 33 -50.04 12.71 2.60
N GLN A 34 -50.81 11.84 1.95
CA GLN A 34 -50.34 10.81 1.02
C GLN A 34 -50.86 11.16 -0.37
N PHE A 35 -50.18 10.71 -1.42
CA PHE A 35 -50.70 10.72 -2.79
C PHE A 35 -50.46 9.36 -3.46
N PHE A 36 -51.48 8.88 -4.16
CA PHE A 36 -51.39 7.77 -5.10
C PHE A 36 -51.31 8.33 -6.53
N PHE A 37 -50.65 7.61 -7.43
CA PHE A 37 -50.87 7.74 -8.87
C PHE A 37 -51.19 6.37 -9.48
N LYS A 38 -52.05 6.36 -10.50
CA LYS A 38 -52.44 5.16 -11.25
C LYS A 38 -51.73 5.11 -12.60
N SER A 39 -51.56 3.91 -13.12
CA SER A 39 -51.00 3.61 -14.44
C SER A 39 -51.94 4.01 -15.58
N PHE A 40 -51.35 4.40 -16.71
CA PHE A 40 -51.94 4.37 -18.06
C PHE A 40 -51.15 3.36 -18.91
N TRP A 41 -51.85 2.63 -19.78
CA TRP A 41 -51.51 2.31 -21.19
C TRP A 41 -52.61 1.38 -21.78
N SER A 42 -52.70 1.31 -23.10
CA SER A 42 -53.87 0.81 -23.85
C SER A 42 -53.71 -0.58 -24.47
N GLN A 43 -54.80 -1.12 -25.04
CA GLN A 43 -54.91 -2.49 -25.57
C GLN A 43 -54.40 -2.62 -27.03
N SER A 44 -53.68 -3.73 -27.30
CA SER A 44 -53.89 -4.76 -28.36
C SER A 44 -54.22 -4.40 -29.83
N PRO A 45 -54.10 -5.34 -30.82
CA PRO A 45 -53.28 -6.57 -30.92
C PRO A 45 -52.46 -6.65 -32.24
N SER A 46 -51.63 -7.69 -32.41
CA SER A 46 -51.42 -8.35 -33.72
C SER A 46 -50.90 -9.79 -33.55
N ALA A 47 -51.01 -10.60 -34.61
CA ALA A 47 -50.77 -12.05 -34.61
C ALA A 47 -49.29 -12.45 -34.48
N ALA A 48 -49.07 -13.67 -33.98
CA ALA A 48 -47.81 -14.40 -34.10
C ALA A 48 -47.97 -15.52 -35.14
N GLU A 49 -46.95 -15.72 -35.97
CA GLU A 49 -46.77 -16.93 -36.78
C GLU A 49 -45.36 -17.49 -36.55
N HIS A 50 -45.23 -18.83 -36.65
CA HIS A 50 -43.99 -19.61 -36.57
C HIS A 50 -43.16 -19.53 -35.26
N ALA A 51 -43.43 -20.45 -34.32
CA ALA A 51 -42.60 -21.67 -34.17
C ALA A 51 -43.05 -22.51 -32.96
N ASN A 52 -43.08 -23.83 -33.11
CA ASN A 52 -43.40 -24.76 -32.01
C ASN A 52 -42.17 -25.02 -31.14
N TRP A 53 -42.29 -24.80 -29.83
CA TRP A 53 -41.51 -25.51 -28.80
C TRP A 53 -42.42 -25.87 -27.62
N THR A 54 -42.41 -27.14 -27.22
CA THR A 54 -43.12 -27.63 -26.03
C THR A 54 -42.38 -27.19 -24.77
N VAL A 55 -43.08 -26.48 -23.87
CA VAL A 55 -42.51 -25.99 -22.61
C VAL A 55 -43.02 -26.86 -21.46
N ASP A 56 -42.11 -27.33 -20.60
CA ASP A 56 -42.45 -27.97 -19.32
C ASP A 56 -43.33 -27.03 -18.48
N THR A 57 -44.54 -27.47 -18.12
CA THR A 57 -45.57 -26.62 -17.52
C THR A 57 -45.36 -26.34 -16.03
N HIS A 58 -44.11 -26.44 -15.56
CA HIS A 58 -43.69 -26.17 -14.18
C HIS A 58 -42.58 -25.10 -14.17
N GLY A 59 -43.00 -23.84 -14.34
CA GLY A 59 -42.14 -22.68 -14.09
C GLY A 59 -41.61 -22.64 -12.65
N PRO A 60 -40.56 -21.85 -12.36
CA PRO A 60 -39.82 -21.90 -11.12
C PRO A 60 -40.71 -21.68 -9.90
N ARG A 61 -40.87 -22.73 -9.07
CA ARG A 61 -41.51 -22.61 -7.76
C ARG A 61 -40.73 -21.62 -6.91
N ARG A 62 -41.39 -20.56 -6.45
CA ARG A 62 -40.90 -19.74 -5.35
C ARG A 62 -40.85 -20.64 -4.10
N PRO A 63 -39.70 -20.78 -3.42
CA PRO A 63 -39.65 -21.53 -2.16
C PRO A 63 -40.63 -20.94 -1.15
N THR A 64 -41.33 -21.78 -0.39
CA THR A 64 -42.09 -21.30 0.77
C THR A 64 -41.13 -20.98 1.91
N LYS A 65 -41.57 -20.20 2.91
CA LYS A 65 -40.77 -19.95 4.11
C LYS A 65 -40.36 -21.21 4.87
N VAL A 66 -41.07 -22.33 4.67
CA VAL A 66 -40.71 -23.64 5.23
C VAL A 66 -39.57 -24.27 4.42
N ASP A 67 -39.63 -24.20 3.09
CA ASP A 67 -38.54 -24.65 2.21
C ASP A 67 -37.27 -23.79 2.41
N GLU A 68 -37.40 -22.46 2.51
CA GLU A 68 -36.29 -21.55 2.83
C GLU A 68 -35.67 -21.88 4.19
N ALA A 69 -36.49 -22.18 5.21
CA ALA A 69 -36.00 -22.56 6.53
C ALA A 69 -35.36 -23.96 6.55
N ALA A 70 -35.86 -24.91 5.75
CA ALA A 70 -35.29 -26.25 5.61
C ALA A 70 -33.98 -26.23 4.83
N GLN A 71 -33.91 -25.53 3.70
CA GLN A 71 -32.69 -25.33 2.92
C GLN A 71 -31.65 -24.52 3.70
N ARG A 72 -32.07 -23.52 4.47
CA ARG A 72 -31.18 -22.78 5.37
C ARG A 72 -30.68 -23.68 6.49
N LYS A 73 -31.51 -24.49 7.15
CA LYS A 73 -31.04 -25.47 8.14
C LYS A 73 -30.10 -26.52 7.56
N LEU A 74 -30.30 -26.95 6.31
CA LEU A 74 -29.42 -27.89 5.63
C LEU A 74 -28.10 -27.25 5.20
N ARG A 75 -28.09 -25.94 4.89
CA ARG A 75 -26.87 -25.15 4.75
C ARG A 75 -26.18 -24.95 6.08
N GLU A 76 -26.88 -24.51 7.11
CA GLU A 76 -26.34 -24.32 8.45
C GLU A 76 -25.78 -25.63 9.02
N SER A 77 -26.40 -26.78 8.77
CA SER A 77 -25.84 -28.08 9.17
C SER A 77 -24.61 -28.46 8.35
N LYS A 78 -24.62 -28.29 7.03
CA LYS A 78 -23.43 -28.55 6.20
C LYS A 78 -22.26 -27.60 6.50
N GLU A 79 -22.55 -26.33 6.75
CA GLU A 79 -21.57 -25.33 7.17
C GLU A 79 -21.05 -25.64 8.58
N GLN A 80 -21.87 -26.19 9.48
CA GLN A 80 -21.40 -26.70 10.78
C GLN A 80 -20.59 -28.00 10.67
N GLU A 81 -20.98 -28.94 9.80
CA GLU A 81 -20.21 -30.16 9.52
C GLU A 81 -18.84 -29.84 8.90
N HIS A 82 -18.73 -28.78 8.08
CA HIS A 82 -17.48 -28.39 7.42
C HIS A 82 -16.58 -27.44 8.24
N LEU A 83 -17.07 -26.90 9.37
CA LEU A 83 -16.34 -25.96 10.24
C LEU A 83 -15.86 -26.58 11.56
N VAL A 84 -16.09 -27.87 11.78
CA VAL A 84 -15.42 -28.63 12.85
C VAL A 84 -14.10 -29.18 12.29
N HIS A 85 -12.99 -28.83 12.94
CA HIS A 85 -11.75 -29.57 12.75
C HIS A 85 -11.95 -31.00 13.26
N ASP A 86 -12.08 -31.95 12.34
CA ASP A 86 -12.28 -33.36 12.69
C ASP A 86 -10.95 -33.98 13.16
N GLU A 87 -10.69 -33.86 14.46
CA GLU A 87 -9.55 -34.48 15.14
C GLU A 87 -9.54 -36.02 15.03
N SER A 88 -10.63 -36.65 14.56
CA SER A 88 -10.68 -38.12 14.37
C SER A 88 -9.99 -38.59 13.08
N ASN A 89 -9.69 -37.70 12.12
CA ASN A 89 -8.96 -38.01 10.89
C ASN A 89 -7.59 -37.29 10.82
N ILE A 90 -6.72 -37.61 11.80
CA ILE A 90 -5.31 -37.22 11.85
C ILE A 90 -4.43 -38.47 11.68
N GLY A 91 -3.71 -38.54 10.56
CA GLY A 91 -2.70 -39.55 10.29
C GLY A 91 -1.39 -39.26 11.02
N GLN A 92 -0.74 -40.31 11.51
CA GLN A 92 0.61 -40.24 12.06
C GLN A 92 1.66 -40.56 10.96
N MET A 93 2.92 -40.22 11.22
CA MET A 93 4.06 -40.71 10.42
C MET A 93 3.98 -42.24 10.27
N ASP A 94 4.19 -42.75 9.06
CA ASP A 94 4.08 -44.17 8.69
C ASP A 94 2.69 -44.80 8.97
N GLY A 95 1.67 -43.96 9.15
CA GLY A 95 0.28 -44.35 9.38
C GLY A 95 -0.52 -44.62 8.10
N LYS A 96 -1.83 -44.88 8.29
CA LYS A 96 -2.79 -44.95 7.18
C LYS A 96 -2.98 -43.58 6.53
N PRO A 97 -3.45 -43.51 5.27
CA PRO A 97 -3.93 -42.27 4.69
C PRO A 97 -4.97 -41.59 5.57
N ALA A 98 -4.89 -40.26 5.64
CA ALA A 98 -5.76 -39.40 6.42
C ALA A 98 -5.88 -38.02 5.76
N LYS A 99 -6.87 -37.21 6.15
CA LYS A 99 -7.04 -35.84 5.63
C LYS A 99 -6.05 -34.83 6.24
N HIS A 100 -5.62 -35.07 7.48
CA HIS A 100 -4.58 -34.30 8.14
C HIS A 100 -3.41 -35.20 8.52
N ILE A 101 -2.20 -34.65 8.56
CA ILE A 101 -0.97 -35.39 8.88
C ILE A 101 -0.23 -34.69 10.02
N ALA A 102 0.11 -35.44 11.07
CA ALA A 102 0.92 -34.97 12.18
C ALA A 102 2.41 -35.14 11.90
N VAL A 103 3.10 -34.04 11.60
CA VAL A 103 4.55 -33.98 11.36
C VAL A 103 5.25 -33.42 12.60
N ASN A 104 6.34 -34.05 13.04
CA ASN A 104 7.17 -33.51 14.12
C ASN A 104 8.16 -32.48 13.57
N ILE A 105 8.11 -31.26 14.08
CA ILE A 105 8.97 -30.15 13.68
C ILE A 105 9.62 -29.59 14.95
N ASP A 106 10.95 -29.74 15.05
CA ASP A 106 11.79 -29.31 16.20
C ASP A 106 11.42 -29.91 17.57
N GLY A 107 10.69 -31.03 17.58
CA GLY A 107 10.15 -31.68 18.80
C GLY A 107 8.67 -31.38 19.04
N ASP A 108 8.12 -30.41 18.33
CA ASP A 108 6.73 -29.98 18.42
C ASP A 108 5.89 -30.67 17.33
N PRO A 109 4.86 -31.46 17.67
CA PRO A 109 3.95 -32.01 16.67
C PRO A 109 3.11 -30.88 16.05
N ARG A 110 2.99 -30.91 14.72
CA ARG A 110 2.22 -29.96 13.91
C ARG A 110 1.31 -30.73 12.98
N VAL A 111 0.01 -30.46 13.09
CA VAL A 111 -1.02 -31.06 12.23
C VAL A 111 -1.17 -30.20 10.99
N LEU A 112 -1.01 -30.81 9.83
CA LEU A 112 -0.97 -30.17 8.52
C LEU A 112 -2.03 -30.78 7.61
N ASP A 113 -2.75 -29.93 6.88
CA ASP A 113 -3.78 -30.33 5.93
C ASP A 113 -3.15 -30.94 4.66
N THR A 114 -3.70 -32.06 4.18
CA THR A 114 -3.18 -32.74 2.99
C THR A 114 -3.36 -31.97 1.69
N VAL A 115 -4.42 -31.17 1.55
CA VAL A 115 -4.62 -30.27 0.40
C VAL A 115 -3.51 -29.23 0.38
N PHE A 116 -3.17 -28.62 1.52
CA PHE A 116 -2.02 -27.69 1.61
C PHE A 116 -0.70 -28.37 1.20
N LEU A 117 -0.44 -29.58 1.69
CA LEU A 117 0.77 -30.34 1.36
C LEU A 117 0.80 -30.75 -0.12
N ARG A 118 -0.34 -31.11 -0.71
CA ARG A 118 -0.45 -31.47 -2.14
C ARG A 118 -0.34 -30.26 -3.06
N ASP A 119 -0.95 -29.15 -2.68
CA ASP A 119 -0.95 -27.89 -3.45
C ASP A 119 0.46 -27.32 -3.61
N SER A 120 1.24 -27.43 -2.52
CA SER A 120 2.61 -26.91 -2.42
C SER A 120 3.67 -27.78 -3.12
N CYS A 121 3.29 -28.85 -3.85
CA CYS A 121 4.25 -29.76 -4.46
C CYS A 121 5.11 -29.06 -5.54
N THR A 122 6.43 -29.18 -5.41
CA THR A 122 7.44 -28.55 -6.30
C THR A 122 8.13 -29.54 -7.24
N CYS A 123 7.60 -30.76 -7.39
CA CYS A 123 8.17 -31.76 -8.29
C CYS A 123 8.01 -31.37 -9.78
N PRO A 124 8.82 -31.90 -10.71
CA PRO A 124 8.73 -31.59 -12.15
C PRO A 124 7.40 -31.92 -12.84
N GLN A 125 6.52 -32.71 -12.21
CA GLN A 125 5.15 -32.95 -12.70
C GLN A 125 4.19 -31.84 -12.24
N CYS A 126 4.40 -31.27 -11.06
CA CYS A 126 3.56 -30.25 -10.44
C CYS A 126 3.98 -28.81 -10.78
N MET A 127 5.26 -28.59 -11.10
CA MET A 127 5.85 -27.29 -11.39
C MET A 127 6.77 -27.40 -12.61
N ASP A 128 6.57 -26.51 -13.59
CA ASP A 128 7.39 -26.45 -14.80
C ASP A 128 8.86 -26.14 -14.44
N PRO A 129 9.83 -27.00 -14.82
CA PRO A 129 11.24 -26.82 -14.44
C PRO A 129 11.89 -25.52 -14.91
N HIS A 130 11.33 -24.83 -15.92
CA HIS A 130 11.94 -23.63 -16.52
C HIS A 130 11.32 -22.34 -15.99
N SER A 131 10.00 -22.15 -16.18
CA SER A 131 9.24 -20.98 -15.75
C SER A 131 8.93 -20.96 -14.24
N LYS A 132 9.09 -22.10 -13.55
CA LYS A 132 8.72 -22.31 -12.14
C LYS A 132 7.22 -22.11 -11.85
N GLN A 133 6.38 -22.15 -12.88
CA GLN A 133 4.93 -22.03 -12.76
C GLN A 133 4.28 -23.38 -12.47
N LYS A 134 3.13 -23.35 -11.79
CA LYS A 134 2.38 -24.53 -11.38
C LYS A 134 1.62 -25.14 -12.57
N LEU A 135 1.67 -26.47 -12.70
CA LEU A 135 1.09 -27.23 -13.82
C LEU A 135 -0.33 -27.75 -13.55
N PHE A 136 -0.94 -27.37 -12.43
CA PHE A 136 -2.31 -27.72 -12.03
C PHE A 136 -2.94 -26.60 -11.20
N GLN A 137 -4.26 -26.53 -11.15
CA GLN A 137 -4.99 -25.56 -10.34
C GLN A 137 -5.24 -26.13 -8.94
N THR A 138 -5.30 -25.27 -7.92
CA THR A 138 -5.70 -25.66 -6.55
C THR A 138 -7.09 -26.30 -6.51
N SER A 139 -8.00 -25.86 -7.39
CA SER A 139 -9.33 -26.44 -7.59
C SER A 139 -9.35 -27.82 -8.25
N ASP A 140 -8.22 -28.32 -8.74
CA ASP A 140 -8.11 -29.66 -9.33
C ASP A 140 -7.77 -30.73 -8.26
N ILE A 141 -7.52 -30.32 -7.01
CA ILE A 141 -7.29 -31.22 -5.86
C ILE A 141 -8.65 -31.71 -5.31
N PRO A 142 -8.82 -33.00 -5.01
CA PRO A 142 -10.05 -33.51 -4.39
C PRO A 142 -10.32 -32.94 -2.98
N GLU A 143 -11.58 -32.59 -2.68
CA GLU A 143 -12.06 -32.19 -1.33
C GLU A 143 -11.95 -33.33 -0.30
N ASP A 144 -11.80 -34.56 -0.79
CA ASP A 144 -11.59 -35.80 -0.04
C ASP A 144 -10.22 -36.43 -0.23
N LEU A 145 -9.23 -35.63 -0.64
CA LEU A 145 -7.83 -36.03 -0.65
C LEU A 145 -7.43 -36.59 0.74
N GLU A 146 -6.81 -37.77 0.72
CA GLU A 146 -6.11 -38.32 1.88
C GLU A 146 -4.69 -38.72 1.47
N GLY A 147 -3.74 -38.53 2.39
CA GLY A 147 -2.33 -38.88 2.19
C GLY A 147 -1.78 -39.65 3.37
N SER A 148 -0.89 -40.60 3.09
CA SER A 148 0.08 -41.10 4.08
C SER A 148 1.40 -40.37 3.89
N CYS A 149 2.24 -40.34 4.93
CA CYS A 149 3.61 -39.87 4.79
C CYS A 149 4.60 -40.67 5.63
N LYS A 150 5.86 -40.59 5.24
CA LYS A 150 7.01 -41.22 5.90
C LYS A 150 8.18 -40.24 5.96
N THR A 151 9.08 -40.43 6.93
CA THR A 151 10.31 -39.62 6.99
C THR A 151 11.30 -40.11 5.93
N VAL A 152 11.91 -39.17 5.19
CA VAL A 152 13.01 -39.44 4.26
C VAL A 152 14.16 -38.47 4.50
N VAL A 153 15.36 -38.83 4.06
CA VAL A 153 16.50 -37.91 4.00
C VAL A 153 16.72 -37.54 2.54
N ASP A 154 16.72 -36.24 2.25
CA ASP A 154 17.07 -35.67 0.96
C ASP A 154 18.54 -35.21 1.01
N GLU A 155 19.32 -35.50 -0.03
CA GLU A 155 20.78 -35.24 -0.03
C GLU A 155 21.12 -33.75 -0.07
N GLU A 156 20.23 -32.90 -0.62
CA GLU A 156 20.40 -31.45 -0.64
C GLU A 156 19.68 -30.77 0.53
N LYS A 157 18.48 -31.26 0.90
CA LYS A 157 17.55 -30.56 1.80
C LYS A 157 17.43 -31.19 3.19
N GLY A 158 18.18 -32.26 3.46
CA GLY A 158 18.18 -32.96 4.74
C GLY A 158 16.84 -33.63 5.08
N THR A 159 16.49 -33.64 6.36
CA THR A 159 15.28 -34.30 6.86
C THR A 159 14.02 -33.74 6.18
N SER A 160 13.26 -34.64 5.56
CA SER A 160 12.08 -34.33 4.76
C SER A 160 10.97 -35.34 5.03
N ILE A 161 9.74 -35.01 4.65
CA ILE A 161 8.65 -35.97 4.51
C ILE A 161 8.44 -36.30 3.04
N GLU A 162 8.13 -37.56 2.74
CA GLU A 162 7.59 -38.00 1.45
C GLU A 162 6.14 -38.42 1.65
N LEU A 163 5.24 -37.95 0.78
CA LEU A 163 3.80 -38.22 0.83
C LEU A 163 3.35 -39.10 -0.34
N GLU A 164 2.43 -40.01 -0.04
CA GLU A 164 1.75 -40.88 -1.00
C GLU A 164 0.25 -40.67 -0.88
N TRP A 165 -0.42 -40.45 -2.02
CA TRP A 165 -1.82 -39.99 -2.06
C TRP A 165 -2.79 -41.15 -2.37
N SER A 166 -3.94 -41.19 -1.70
CA SER A 166 -4.98 -42.22 -1.95
C SER A 166 -5.80 -41.94 -3.21
N SER A 167 -6.02 -40.65 -3.49
CA SER A 167 -6.52 -40.05 -4.71
C SER A 167 -5.60 -38.87 -5.05
N ASP A 168 -5.53 -38.44 -6.31
CA ASP A 168 -4.70 -37.29 -6.71
C ASP A 168 -5.47 -36.43 -7.73
N VAL A 169 -4.95 -35.23 -7.98
CA VAL A 169 -5.31 -34.34 -9.08
C VAL A 169 -5.43 -35.15 -10.38
N LYS A 170 -6.54 -34.93 -11.10
CA LYS A 170 -6.88 -35.71 -12.29
C LYS A 170 -5.80 -35.64 -13.37
N GLY A 171 -5.12 -36.77 -13.60
CA GLY A 171 -4.04 -36.92 -14.58
C GLY A 171 -2.68 -37.25 -13.97
N TYR A 172 -2.54 -37.14 -12.65
CA TYR A 172 -1.40 -37.67 -11.89
C TYR A 172 -1.69 -39.14 -11.54
N GLY A 173 -0.68 -40.00 -11.63
CA GLY A 173 -0.80 -41.42 -11.34
C GLY A 173 -0.44 -41.77 -9.88
N PRO A 174 -0.73 -43.00 -9.42
CA PRO A 174 -0.44 -43.46 -8.05
C PRO A 174 1.06 -43.54 -7.73
N GLU A 175 1.93 -43.36 -8.73
CA GLU A 175 3.39 -43.22 -8.58
C GLU A 175 3.84 -41.79 -8.21
N HIS A 176 2.96 -40.77 -8.30
CA HIS A 176 3.31 -39.41 -7.90
C HIS A 176 3.67 -39.34 -6.41
N ARG A 177 4.76 -38.65 -6.08
CA ARG A 177 5.24 -38.44 -4.71
C ARG A 177 5.53 -36.96 -4.47
N THR A 178 4.98 -36.41 -3.40
CA THR A 178 5.29 -35.06 -2.95
C THR A 178 6.35 -35.13 -1.87
N ARG A 179 7.37 -34.25 -1.92
CA ARG A 179 8.41 -34.14 -0.89
C ARG A 179 8.50 -32.74 -0.33
N HIS A 180 8.61 -32.65 0.99
CA HIS A 180 8.73 -31.39 1.73
C HIS A 180 9.82 -31.50 2.80
N SER A 181 10.79 -30.60 2.77
CA SER A 181 11.79 -30.51 3.84
C SER A 181 11.17 -29.99 5.13
N ILE A 182 11.62 -30.49 6.28
CA ILE A 182 11.18 -30.00 7.60
C ILE A 182 11.44 -28.49 7.72
N ASP A 183 12.53 -28.01 7.13
CA ASP A 183 12.88 -26.59 7.06
C ASP A 183 11.86 -25.73 6.29
N TRP A 184 11.30 -26.24 5.19
CA TRP A 184 10.22 -25.55 4.48
C TRP A 184 8.92 -25.58 5.29
N LEU A 185 8.58 -26.71 5.93
CA LEU A 185 7.38 -26.84 6.77
C LEU A 185 7.42 -25.92 8.00
N ARG A 186 8.58 -25.86 8.69
CA ARG A 186 8.85 -24.95 9.80
C ARG A 186 8.62 -23.50 9.38
N ARG A 187 9.14 -23.11 8.21
CA ARG A 187 8.91 -21.77 7.65
C ARG A 187 7.43 -21.57 7.34
N ALA A 188 6.79 -22.39 6.52
CA ALA A 188 5.40 -22.20 6.09
C ALA A 188 4.39 -22.02 7.24
N LEU A 189 4.57 -22.72 8.37
CA LEU A 189 3.78 -22.54 9.59
C LEU A 189 3.97 -21.16 10.23
N ASN A 190 5.20 -20.65 10.27
CA ASN A 190 5.53 -19.34 10.81
C ASN A 190 5.28 -18.21 9.79
N THR A 191 5.30 -18.51 8.49
CA THR A 191 5.08 -17.57 7.39
C THR A 191 3.71 -16.90 7.48
N GLU A 192 2.65 -17.57 7.97
CA GLU A 192 1.38 -16.88 8.22
C GLU A 192 1.51 -15.80 9.31
N ILE A 193 2.30 -16.04 10.36
CA ILE A 193 2.57 -15.06 11.43
C ILE A 193 3.42 -13.91 10.88
N GLU A 194 4.43 -14.20 10.04
CA GLU A 194 5.28 -13.19 9.41
C GLU A 194 4.52 -12.31 8.39
N LEU A 195 3.64 -12.91 7.57
CA LEU A 195 2.77 -12.20 6.62
C LEU A 195 1.69 -11.37 7.33
N ARG A 196 1.16 -11.84 8.46
CA ARG A 196 0.22 -11.08 9.32
C ARG A 196 0.93 -10.00 10.15
N GLY A 197 2.20 -10.19 10.48
CA GLY A 197 3.03 -9.24 11.23
C GLY A 197 3.63 -8.12 10.38
N GLY A 198 3.86 -8.37 9.09
CA GLY A 198 4.50 -7.41 8.18
C GLY A 198 6.03 -7.56 8.08
N VAL A 199 6.56 -8.77 8.34
CA VAL A 199 7.98 -9.08 8.63
C VAL A 199 8.89 -9.07 7.39
N ARG A 200 8.77 -8.00 6.60
CA ARG A 200 9.84 -7.45 5.73
C ARG A 200 10.03 -5.94 5.92
N GLN A 201 9.31 -5.36 6.88
CA GLN A 201 9.30 -3.93 7.16
C GLN A 201 9.68 -3.60 8.61
N ASP A 202 9.91 -4.61 9.47
CA ASP A 202 10.52 -4.44 10.80
C ASP A 202 12.01 -4.03 10.73
N ASP A 203 12.68 -4.29 9.60
CA ASP A 203 14.00 -3.71 9.28
C ASP A 203 13.98 -2.16 9.19
N ARG A 204 12.80 -1.52 9.18
CA ARG A 204 12.68 -0.06 9.02
C ARG A 204 13.13 0.67 10.27
N VAL A 205 14.37 1.11 10.22
CA VAL A 205 15.00 1.97 11.23
C VAL A 205 14.38 3.37 11.19
N LEU A 206 13.46 3.67 12.12
CA LEU A 206 12.92 5.02 12.32
C LEU A 206 14.04 6.00 12.72
N TRP A 207 14.03 7.22 12.17
CA TRP A 207 15.11 8.20 12.42
C TRP A 207 14.67 9.62 12.77
N ASP A 208 15.49 10.25 13.61
CA ASP A 208 15.55 11.69 13.86
C ASP A 208 16.71 12.32 13.05
N LYS A 209 16.79 13.66 12.98
CA LYS A 209 17.84 14.44 12.30
C LYS A 209 19.25 13.99 12.70
N ARG A 210 19.48 13.75 13.99
CA ARG A 210 20.79 13.34 14.54
C ARG A 210 21.15 11.92 14.07
N LYS A 211 20.18 11.00 14.11
CA LYS A 211 20.37 9.60 13.71
C LYS A 211 20.63 9.49 12.21
N ILE A 212 19.84 10.15 11.36
CA ILE A 212 20.10 10.14 9.91
C ILE A 212 21.40 10.88 9.57
N THR A 213 21.75 11.99 10.25
CA THR A 213 23.05 12.67 10.03
C THR A 213 24.24 11.76 10.35
N LYS A 214 24.12 10.83 11.31
CA LYS A 214 25.18 9.89 11.70
C LYS A 214 25.20 8.62 10.83
N ASP A 215 24.04 8.02 10.59
CA ASP A 215 23.92 6.65 10.07
C ASP A 215 23.58 6.59 8.56
N ASN A 216 23.35 7.72 7.89
CA ASN A 216 22.99 7.76 6.47
C ASN A 216 24.18 7.45 5.54
N ARG A 217 23.90 6.67 4.49
CA ARG A 217 24.92 6.14 3.57
C ARG A 217 25.13 7.03 2.35
N TRP A 218 26.40 7.16 1.99
CA TRP A 218 26.91 7.79 0.79
C TRP A 218 27.67 6.75 -0.03
N VAL A 219 27.43 6.69 -1.34
CA VAL A 219 28.01 5.67 -2.24
C VAL A 219 28.63 6.33 -3.47
N ASP A 220 29.74 5.80 -4.00
CA ASP A 220 30.30 6.25 -5.26
C ASP A 220 29.49 5.72 -6.46
N TYR A 221 29.29 6.55 -7.48
CA TYR A 221 28.61 6.16 -8.71
C TYR A 221 29.20 4.90 -9.35
N ASN A 222 30.52 4.80 -9.46
CA ASN A 222 31.18 3.70 -10.15
C ASN A 222 31.05 2.40 -9.37
N GLU A 223 31.19 2.44 -8.05
CA GLU A 223 30.98 1.27 -7.17
C GLU A 223 29.52 0.79 -7.25
N TYR A 224 28.55 1.70 -7.17
CA TYR A 224 27.12 1.39 -7.31
C TYR A 224 26.79 0.73 -8.67
N MET A 225 27.36 1.26 -9.76
CA MET A 225 27.12 0.74 -11.11
C MET A 225 27.85 -0.57 -11.40
N THR A 226 29.02 -0.83 -10.81
CA THR A 226 29.88 -1.99 -11.17
C THR A 226 29.86 -3.14 -10.16
N GLN A 227 29.52 -2.91 -8.89
CA GLN A 227 29.60 -3.91 -7.83
C GLN A 227 28.20 -4.28 -7.33
N ASP A 228 27.81 -5.55 -7.48
CA ASP A 228 26.51 -6.05 -7.00
C ASP A 228 26.42 -6.09 -5.46
N SER A 229 27.55 -6.26 -4.77
CA SER A 229 27.63 -6.14 -3.29
C SER A 229 27.34 -4.72 -2.82
N THR A 230 27.95 -3.71 -3.44
CA THR A 230 27.72 -2.30 -3.09
C THR A 230 26.30 -1.85 -3.46
N LEU A 231 25.72 -2.38 -4.55
CA LEU A 231 24.30 -2.22 -4.85
C LEU A 231 23.41 -2.88 -3.77
N PHE A 232 23.70 -4.11 -3.35
CA PHE A 232 22.94 -4.79 -2.29
C PHE A 232 22.93 -3.98 -0.99
N ASP A 233 24.11 -3.54 -0.55
CA ASP A 233 24.30 -2.68 0.61
C ASP A 233 23.52 -1.35 0.50
N ALA A 234 23.52 -0.73 -0.68
CA ALA A 234 22.81 0.51 -0.95
C ALA A 234 21.29 0.34 -0.94
N LEU A 235 20.76 -0.72 -1.56
CA LEU A 235 19.32 -1.01 -1.57
C LEU A 235 18.82 -1.49 -0.20
N THR A 236 19.65 -2.20 0.57
CA THR A 236 19.35 -2.59 1.96
C THR A 236 19.26 -1.36 2.86
N HIS A 237 20.25 -0.46 2.79
CA HIS A 237 20.18 0.84 3.49
C HIS A 237 18.94 1.64 3.09
N LEU A 238 18.60 1.66 1.80
CA LEU A 238 17.40 2.35 1.29
C LEU A 238 16.10 1.72 1.79
N ASN A 239 16.00 0.41 1.98
CA ASN A 239 14.85 -0.23 2.63
C ASN A 239 14.75 0.14 4.12
N GLN A 240 15.90 0.12 4.83
CA GLN A 240 15.97 0.39 6.27
C GLN A 240 15.68 1.85 6.63
N TYR A 241 16.28 2.81 5.91
CA TYR A 241 16.19 4.25 6.21
C TYR A 241 15.29 5.04 5.25
N GLY A 242 14.99 4.53 4.05
CA GLY A 242 14.18 5.25 3.06
C GLY A 242 14.89 6.44 2.39
N LEU A 243 16.20 6.64 2.65
CA LEU A 243 17.00 7.75 2.13
C LEU A 243 18.45 7.30 1.89
N LEU A 244 18.98 7.61 0.71
CA LEU A 244 20.32 7.25 0.24
C LEU A 244 20.89 8.39 -0.62
N PHE A 245 22.20 8.60 -0.58
CA PHE A 245 22.89 9.57 -1.45
C PHE A 245 24.04 8.92 -2.24
N LEU A 246 24.26 9.41 -3.45
CA LEU A 246 25.37 9.03 -4.33
C LEU A 246 26.21 10.24 -4.71
N ARG A 247 27.52 10.04 -4.87
CA ARG A 247 28.50 11.05 -5.33
C ARG A 247 29.14 10.65 -6.65
N ASN A 248 29.83 11.62 -7.26
CA ASN A 248 30.60 11.45 -8.49
C ASN A 248 29.76 10.93 -9.68
N VAL A 249 28.46 11.24 -9.65
CA VAL A 249 27.52 10.93 -10.73
C VAL A 249 27.89 11.79 -11.95
N PRO A 250 28.03 11.22 -13.17
CA PRO A 250 28.49 11.98 -14.34
C PRO A 250 27.52 13.10 -14.74
N ASP A 251 28.06 14.23 -15.22
CA ASP A 251 27.29 15.39 -15.73
C ASP A 251 26.59 15.07 -17.06
N SER A 252 25.53 14.26 -16.98
CA SER A 252 24.69 13.81 -18.09
C SER A 252 23.25 13.61 -17.62
N GLU A 253 22.29 13.93 -18.49
CA GLU A 253 20.87 13.70 -18.21
C GLU A 253 20.55 12.20 -18.08
N GLU A 254 21.23 11.35 -18.84
CA GLU A 254 21.09 9.88 -18.81
C GLU A 254 21.62 9.25 -17.52
N SER A 255 22.44 9.95 -16.72
CA SER A 255 22.97 9.42 -15.47
C SER A 255 21.87 8.99 -14.49
N VAL A 256 20.73 9.68 -14.48
CA VAL A 256 19.59 9.30 -13.62
C VAL A 256 18.84 8.08 -14.17
N VAL A 257 18.81 7.90 -15.50
CA VAL A 257 18.27 6.71 -16.16
C VAL A 257 19.14 5.51 -15.83
N HIS A 258 20.47 5.62 -16.00
CA HIS A 258 21.42 4.56 -15.64
C HIS A 258 21.33 4.15 -14.16
N LEU A 259 21.23 5.11 -13.23
CA LEU A 259 21.06 4.83 -11.80
C LEU A 259 19.76 4.08 -11.49
N ALA A 260 18.64 4.49 -12.09
CA ALA A 260 17.37 3.78 -11.91
C ALA A 260 17.38 2.40 -12.59
N SER A 261 17.91 2.29 -13.81
CA SER A 261 18.06 1.03 -14.57
C SER A 261 18.94 0.01 -13.86
N ARG A 262 19.90 0.45 -13.02
CA ARG A 262 20.71 -0.42 -12.15
C ARG A 262 19.88 -1.11 -11.05
N ILE A 263 18.75 -0.53 -10.67
CA ILE A 263 17.70 -1.17 -9.87
C ILE A 263 16.78 -1.98 -10.78
N GLY A 264 16.23 -1.37 -11.83
CA GLY A 264 15.37 -2.03 -12.82
C GLY A 264 14.58 -1.02 -13.66
N THR A 265 13.45 -1.43 -14.22
CA THR A 265 12.62 -0.56 -15.08
C THR A 265 12.15 0.70 -14.37
N LEU A 266 12.38 1.87 -14.98
CA LEU A 266 11.82 3.14 -14.53
C LEU A 266 10.29 3.12 -14.63
N LYS A 267 9.63 3.92 -13.80
CA LYS A 267 8.19 4.19 -13.90
C LYS A 267 7.96 5.43 -14.76
N ASP A 268 7.52 5.22 -15.99
CA ASP A 268 7.01 6.27 -16.87
C ASP A 268 5.78 6.96 -16.26
N THR A 269 5.69 8.27 -16.47
CA THR A 269 4.57 9.10 -15.98
C THR A 269 4.13 10.09 -17.04
N PHE A 270 3.09 10.87 -16.76
CA PHE A 270 2.65 11.96 -17.64
C PHE A 270 3.63 13.16 -17.70
N TYR A 271 4.69 13.15 -16.88
CA TYR A 271 5.86 14.04 -17.04
C TYR A 271 6.94 13.45 -17.97
N GLY A 272 6.81 12.20 -18.40
CA GLY A 272 7.77 11.46 -19.21
C GLY A 272 8.49 10.34 -18.42
N HIS A 273 9.54 9.80 -19.05
CA HIS A 273 10.48 8.82 -18.49
C HIS A 273 11.40 9.46 -17.43
N THR A 274 11.82 10.69 -17.69
CA THR A 274 12.52 11.60 -16.76
C THR A 274 11.97 13.02 -16.92
N TRP A 275 12.23 13.91 -15.95
CA TRP A 275 11.75 15.30 -15.98
C TRP A 275 12.73 16.28 -15.35
N ASP A 276 12.54 17.58 -15.62
CA ASP A 276 13.50 18.64 -15.33
C ASP A 276 13.01 19.61 -14.25
N VAL A 277 13.59 19.53 -13.05
CA VAL A 277 13.36 20.50 -11.97
C VAL A 277 14.25 21.72 -12.19
N ARG A 278 13.83 22.57 -13.13
CA ARG A 278 14.35 23.93 -13.40
C ARG A 278 13.25 24.98 -13.14
N SER A 279 13.62 26.23 -12.89
CA SER A 279 12.63 27.32 -12.77
C SER A 279 12.05 27.74 -14.12
N LYS A 280 10.72 27.79 -14.24
CA LYS A 280 9.98 28.25 -15.42
C LYS A 280 9.15 29.51 -15.08
N LEU A 281 8.99 30.41 -16.05
CA LEU A 281 8.18 31.63 -15.87
C LEU A 281 6.68 31.37 -15.81
N GLN A 282 6.21 30.31 -16.50
CA GLN A 282 4.84 29.81 -16.45
C GLN A 282 4.91 28.32 -16.06
N ALA A 283 5.08 28.07 -14.78
CA ALA A 283 5.28 26.74 -14.22
C ALA A 283 3.96 25.96 -14.11
N GLU A 284 3.90 24.79 -14.75
CA GLU A 284 2.79 23.85 -14.69
C GLU A 284 2.75 23.03 -13.38
N ASN A 285 3.85 23.01 -12.62
CA ASN A 285 3.94 22.40 -11.29
C ASN A 285 4.74 23.34 -10.38
N ILE A 286 4.33 23.49 -9.11
CA ILE A 286 5.01 24.31 -8.09
C ILE A 286 6.50 23.92 -7.92
N ALA A 287 6.87 22.68 -8.19
CA ALA A 287 8.26 22.21 -8.26
C ALA A 287 9.13 23.08 -9.17
N TYR A 288 8.59 23.55 -10.30
CA TYR A 288 9.25 24.38 -11.32
C TYR A 288 9.21 25.89 -11.01
N THR A 289 8.84 26.30 -9.79
CA THR A 289 8.90 27.70 -9.33
C THR A 289 10.14 27.93 -8.44
N PRO A 290 10.58 29.18 -8.20
CA PRO A 290 11.61 29.47 -7.18
C PRO A 290 11.07 29.49 -5.73
N GLN A 291 9.75 29.35 -5.52
CA GLN A 291 9.09 29.51 -4.22
C GLN A 291 9.45 28.38 -3.24
N PHE A 292 9.18 28.56 -1.94
CA PHE A 292 9.29 27.46 -0.96
C PHE A 292 8.32 26.33 -1.32
N LEU A 293 8.77 25.08 -1.22
CA LEU A 293 7.94 23.89 -1.38
C LEU A 293 8.06 23.05 -0.12
N GLY A 294 6.95 22.93 0.61
CA GLY A 294 6.87 22.23 1.91
C GLY A 294 6.99 20.72 1.82
N LEU A 295 6.98 20.04 2.97
CA LEU A 295 7.13 18.58 3.04
C LEU A 295 5.99 17.88 2.29
N HIS A 296 6.36 17.11 1.26
CA HIS A 296 5.43 16.47 0.34
C HIS A 296 5.97 15.14 -0.22
N MET A 297 5.04 14.38 -0.81
CA MET A 297 5.26 13.15 -1.57
C MET A 297 4.66 13.32 -2.96
N ASP A 298 5.36 12.87 -3.99
CA ASP A 298 4.96 13.09 -5.37
C ASP A 298 3.91 12.09 -5.87
N LEU A 299 3.11 12.58 -6.82
CA LEU A 299 2.08 11.85 -7.58
C LEU A 299 0.97 11.17 -6.76
N LEU A 300 0.63 11.64 -5.55
CA LEU A 300 -0.45 11.06 -4.72
C LEU A 300 -1.86 11.08 -5.35
N TYR A 301 -2.05 11.78 -6.48
CA TYR A 301 -3.24 11.76 -7.33
C TYR A 301 -3.28 10.61 -8.35
N THR A 302 -2.21 9.83 -8.50
CA THR A 302 -2.17 8.60 -9.33
C THR A 302 -2.57 7.37 -8.52
N SER A 303 -3.12 6.32 -9.13
CA SER A 303 -3.58 5.12 -8.38
C SER A 303 -2.45 4.41 -7.62
N ASN A 304 -1.31 4.15 -8.29
CA ASN A 304 -0.06 3.72 -7.67
C ASN A 304 1.03 4.81 -7.75
N PRO A 305 1.14 5.71 -6.74
CA PRO A 305 2.24 6.66 -6.63
C PRO A 305 3.58 5.94 -6.44
N PRO A 306 4.64 6.41 -7.11
CA PRO A 306 5.94 5.72 -7.19
C PRO A 306 6.54 5.45 -5.81
N HIS A 307 7.27 4.34 -5.70
CA HIS A 307 7.95 3.97 -4.47
C HIS A 307 9.23 4.77 -4.28
N LEU A 308 10.14 4.74 -5.27
CA LEU A 308 11.38 5.51 -5.21
C LEU A 308 11.31 6.73 -6.10
N GLN A 309 11.90 7.83 -5.62
CA GLN A 309 12.18 9.02 -6.39
C GLN A 309 13.69 9.27 -6.37
N LEU A 310 14.26 9.48 -7.56
CA LEU A 310 15.65 9.88 -7.77
C LEU A 310 15.69 11.35 -8.19
N LEU A 311 16.63 12.11 -7.64
CA LEU A 311 16.91 13.49 -8.06
C LEU A 311 18.42 13.68 -8.21
N HIS A 312 18.91 13.63 -9.46
CA HIS A 312 20.29 13.89 -9.81
C HIS A 312 20.52 15.40 -10.00
N SER A 313 21.51 15.98 -9.32
CA SER A 313 21.85 17.39 -9.40
C SER A 313 22.90 17.66 -10.49
N LEU A 314 22.42 18.19 -11.61
CA LEU A 314 23.27 18.64 -12.72
C LEU A 314 23.80 20.05 -12.46
N ARG A 315 22.96 20.97 -11.95
CA ARG A 315 23.37 22.36 -11.66
C ARG A 315 22.91 22.81 -10.28
N ALA A 316 23.82 23.38 -9.50
CA ALA A 316 23.63 23.76 -8.11
C ALA A 316 24.27 25.13 -7.79
N ARG A 317 24.08 26.11 -8.68
CA ARG A 317 24.78 27.41 -8.68
C ARG A 317 23.98 28.57 -8.09
N THR A 318 22.71 28.38 -7.72
CA THR A 318 21.87 29.39 -7.04
C THR A 318 22.16 29.51 -5.54
N PRO A 319 22.01 30.70 -4.92
CA PRO A 319 21.94 30.83 -3.47
C PRO A 319 20.60 30.30 -2.92
N GLY A 320 20.63 29.65 -1.75
CA GLY A 320 19.45 29.00 -1.13
C GLY A 320 19.16 27.62 -1.73
N GLY A 321 17.89 27.22 -1.79
CA GLY A 321 17.43 26.05 -2.55
C GLY A 321 17.88 24.67 -2.06
N ALA A 322 18.37 24.59 -0.82
CA ALA A 322 18.67 23.34 -0.12
C ALA A 322 17.40 22.46 0.00
N SER A 323 17.61 21.14 0.01
CA SER A 323 16.58 20.13 0.17
C SER A 323 16.39 19.75 1.63
N PHE A 324 15.23 19.18 1.96
CA PHE A 324 14.90 18.69 3.29
C PHE A 324 14.28 17.31 3.19
N PHE A 325 14.54 16.51 4.22
CA PHE A 325 13.97 15.18 4.36
C PHE A 325 13.43 14.99 5.79
N SER A 326 12.32 14.27 5.93
CA SER A 326 11.69 13.98 7.22
C SER A 326 11.07 12.58 7.20
N ASP A 327 11.37 11.74 8.19
CA ASP A 327 10.81 10.39 8.30
C ASP A 327 9.36 10.47 8.78
N SER A 328 8.43 10.33 7.84
CA SER A 328 7.01 10.46 8.15
C SER A 328 6.51 9.36 9.09
N PHE A 329 7.22 8.22 9.15
CA PHE A 329 6.91 7.11 10.05
C PHE A 329 7.36 7.44 11.47
N HIS A 330 8.56 8.00 11.65
CA HIS A 330 9.03 8.46 12.97
C HIS A 330 8.07 9.50 13.55
N ALA A 331 7.69 10.50 12.76
CA ALA A 331 6.69 11.51 13.16
C ALA A 331 5.29 10.89 13.42
N ALA A 332 4.92 9.81 12.73
CA ALA A 332 3.64 9.12 12.95
C ALA A 332 3.65 8.30 14.25
N HIS A 333 4.77 7.67 14.62
CA HIS A 333 4.96 7.08 15.96
C HIS A 333 4.94 8.15 17.06
N GLN A 334 5.57 9.30 16.85
CA GLN A 334 5.46 10.45 17.76
C GLN A 334 3.99 10.91 17.91
N LEU A 335 3.26 11.06 16.80
CA LEU A 335 1.84 11.43 16.81
C LEU A 335 0.97 10.40 17.53
N HIS A 336 1.20 9.10 17.30
CA HIS A 336 0.47 8.02 17.99
C HIS A 336 0.66 8.10 19.51
N ARG A 337 1.90 8.30 19.97
CA ARG A 337 2.24 8.46 21.39
C ARG A 337 1.65 9.74 22.02
N GLN A 338 1.49 10.81 21.26
CA GLN A 338 0.94 12.09 21.74
C GLN A 338 -0.60 12.15 21.66
N SER A 339 -1.20 11.56 20.63
CA SER A 339 -2.65 11.54 20.42
C SER A 339 -3.06 10.42 19.46
N VAL A 340 -3.42 9.26 20.04
CA VAL A 340 -4.07 8.14 19.33
C VAL A 340 -5.32 8.62 18.56
N GLY A 341 -6.02 9.63 19.06
CA GLY A 341 -7.17 10.25 18.38
C GLY A 341 -6.79 10.99 17.09
N HIS A 342 -5.69 11.74 17.08
CA HIS A 342 -5.17 12.37 15.86
C HIS A 342 -4.66 11.31 14.88
N PHE A 343 -3.89 10.33 15.36
CA PHE A 343 -3.40 9.22 14.52
C PHE A 343 -4.55 8.47 13.84
N ARG A 344 -5.57 8.03 14.58
CA ARG A 344 -6.78 7.37 14.04
C ARG A 344 -7.56 8.27 13.07
N THR A 345 -7.54 9.59 13.27
CA THR A 345 -8.13 10.54 12.32
C THR A 345 -7.35 10.56 10.99
N LEU A 346 -6.02 10.59 11.03
CA LEU A 346 -5.18 10.55 9.81
C LEU A 346 -5.21 9.19 9.09
N CYS A 347 -5.48 8.10 9.80
CA CYS A 347 -5.71 6.77 9.22
C CYS A 347 -7.08 6.61 8.54
N THR A 348 -8.06 7.47 8.83
CA THR A 348 -9.46 7.26 8.44
C THR A 348 -10.12 8.45 7.75
N PHE A 349 -9.45 9.60 7.64
CA PHE A 349 -9.98 10.75 6.91
C PHE A 349 -9.64 10.67 5.41
N PRO A 350 -10.63 10.69 4.51
CA PRO A 350 -10.40 10.64 3.07
C PRO A 350 -9.83 11.97 2.55
N VAL A 351 -8.54 11.99 2.21
CA VAL A 351 -7.87 13.15 1.62
C VAL A 351 -7.86 13.01 0.09
N THR A 352 -8.46 14.00 -0.57
CA THR A 352 -8.49 14.11 -2.03
C THR A 352 -7.16 14.70 -2.53
N TYR A 353 -6.54 14.03 -3.50
CA TYR A 353 -5.39 14.50 -4.26
C TYR A 353 -5.76 14.69 -5.72
N HIS A 354 -5.25 15.76 -6.35
CA HIS A 354 -5.72 16.25 -7.64
C HIS A 354 -4.57 16.83 -8.49
N TYR A 355 -4.63 16.60 -9.80
CA TYR A 355 -3.86 17.31 -10.83
C TYR A 355 -4.73 17.44 -12.08
N HIS A 356 -5.12 18.65 -12.45
CA HIS A 356 -6.05 18.91 -13.55
C HIS A 356 -5.51 19.98 -14.51
N HIS A 357 -5.05 19.51 -15.66
CA HIS A 357 -4.48 20.30 -16.74
C HIS A 357 -5.20 19.98 -18.06
N PRO A 358 -5.12 20.84 -19.11
CA PRO A 358 -5.96 20.73 -20.30
C PRO A 358 -5.95 19.39 -21.06
N THR A 359 -4.92 18.57 -20.87
CA THR A 359 -4.74 17.25 -21.50
C THR A 359 -4.61 16.10 -20.49
N GLN A 360 -4.61 16.38 -19.19
CA GLN A 360 -4.20 15.45 -18.13
C GLN A 360 -5.03 15.69 -16.87
N HIS A 361 -5.84 14.71 -16.45
CA HIS A 361 -6.63 14.80 -15.21
C HIS A 361 -6.41 13.54 -14.36
N TYR A 362 -5.75 13.72 -13.21
CA TYR A 362 -5.53 12.69 -12.21
C TYR A 362 -6.23 13.07 -10.91
N HIS A 363 -6.91 12.09 -10.31
CA HIS A 363 -7.66 12.25 -9.07
C HIS A 363 -7.60 10.96 -8.27
N PHE A 364 -7.27 11.05 -6.98
CA PHE A 364 -7.31 9.91 -6.08
C PHE A 364 -7.56 10.33 -4.64
N THR A 365 -8.37 9.56 -3.90
CA THR A 365 -8.70 9.83 -2.50
C THR A 365 -8.14 8.72 -1.60
N ARG A 366 -7.37 9.09 -0.56
CA ARG A 366 -6.66 8.15 0.33
C ARG A 366 -6.48 8.73 1.75
N PRO A 367 -6.30 7.92 2.81
CA PRO A 367 -5.90 8.43 4.12
C PRO A 367 -4.45 8.92 4.13
N ILE A 368 -4.10 9.81 5.06
CA ILE A 368 -2.71 10.30 5.23
C ILE A 368 -1.79 9.17 5.69
N ILE A 369 -2.27 8.30 6.60
CA ILE A 369 -1.55 7.13 7.09
C ILE A 369 -2.27 5.90 6.56
N ASP A 370 -1.57 5.06 5.80
CA ASP A 370 -2.08 3.79 5.27
C ASP A 370 -1.52 2.64 6.12
N LEU A 371 -2.38 1.73 6.57
CA LEU A 371 -2.03 0.65 7.47
C LEU A 371 -2.13 -0.71 6.77
N PHE A 372 -1.37 -1.70 7.25
CA PHE A 372 -1.61 -3.10 6.88
C PHE A 372 -3.00 -3.58 7.37
N PRO A 373 -3.64 -4.55 6.68
CA PRO A 373 -4.91 -5.11 7.11
C PRO A 373 -4.81 -5.69 8.53
N TYR A 374 -5.67 -5.21 9.43
CA TYR A 374 -5.63 -5.52 10.85
C TYR A 374 -5.89 -7.01 11.12
N PRO A 375 -4.92 -7.78 11.68
CA PRO A 375 -5.19 -9.12 12.18
C PRO A 375 -6.25 -9.04 13.28
N LYS A 376 -7.32 -9.86 13.22
CA LYS A 376 -8.47 -9.82 14.16
C LYS A 376 -8.11 -9.84 15.66
N TYR A 377 -6.89 -10.24 16.00
CA TYR A 377 -6.39 -10.46 17.35
C TYR A 377 -5.13 -9.62 17.70
N SER A 378 -4.66 -8.72 16.82
CA SER A 378 -3.56 -7.82 17.18
C SER A 378 -4.00 -6.80 18.24
N ASP A 379 -3.09 -6.38 19.12
CA ASP A 379 -3.39 -5.37 20.14
C ASP A 379 -3.57 -3.97 19.51
N PRO A 380 -4.72 -3.29 19.69
CA PRO A 380 -4.94 -1.92 19.19
C PRO A 380 -4.07 -0.85 19.88
N THR A 381 -3.19 -1.19 20.81
CA THR A 381 -2.20 -0.25 21.40
C THR A 381 -0.99 0.06 20.51
N ASN A 382 -0.66 -0.76 19.50
CA ASN A 382 0.53 -0.56 18.67
C ASN A 382 0.24 -0.38 17.16
N LEU A 383 -0.85 0.33 16.83
CA LEU A 383 -1.24 0.63 15.44
C LEU A 383 -0.17 1.34 14.60
N ALA A 384 0.83 1.98 15.25
CA ALA A 384 1.95 2.63 14.55
C ALA A 384 2.94 1.62 13.92
N SER A 385 3.11 0.42 14.50
CA SER A 385 3.90 -0.64 13.86
C SER A 385 3.29 -1.13 12.54
N LEU A 386 1.97 -0.99 12.37
CA LEU A 386 1.25 -1.42 11.17
C LEU A 386 1.27 -0.39 10.02
N ILE A 387 2.08 0.68 10.09
CA ILE A 387 2.13 1.68 9.01
C ILE A 387 2.77 1.07 7.75
N ARG A 388 1.95 0.93 6.71
CA ARG A 388 2.36 0.42 5.40
C ARG A 388 3.03 1.53 4.58
N ARG A 389 2.36 2.68 4.46
CA ARG A 389 2.78 3.88 3.70
C ARG A 389 2.22 5.14 4.33
N VAL A 390 2.83 6.28 4.04
CA VAL A 390 2.23 7.59 4.26
C VAL A 390 1.90 8.22 2.91
N ASN A 391 0.97 9.16 2.96
CA ASN A 391 0.39 9.87 1.83
C ASN A 391 0.18 11.34 2.21
N TRP A 392 1.26 12.09 2.44
CA TRP A 392 1.21 13.50 2.84
C TRP A 392 1.75 14.40 1.72
N SER A 393 0.88 15.20 1.09
CA SER A 393 1.28 16.13 0.03
C SER A 393 0.39 17.39 -0.04
N PRO A 394 0.39 18.27 0.98
CA PRO A 394 -0.50 19.42 1.05
C PRO A 394 -0.57 20.33 -0.19
N PRO A 395 0.52 20.61 -0.93
CA PRO A 395 0.48 21.44 -2.15
C PRO A 395 -0.33 20.84 -3.31
N PHE A 396 -0.69 19.56 -3.24
CA PHE A 396 -1.36 18.80 -4.31
C PHE A 396 -2.71 18.21 -3.87
N GLN A 397 -3.25 18.67 -2.74
CA GLN A 397 -4.60 18.31 -2.30
C GLN A 397 -5.64 19.01 -3.19
N GLY A 398 -6.67 18.25 -3.59
CA GLY A 398 -7.84 18.80 -4.27
C GLY A 398 -8.91 19.26 -3.27
N PRO A 399 -10.04 19.78 -3.76
CA PRO A 399 -11.24 19.96 -2.95
C PRO A 399 -11.62 18.62 -2.27
N PHE A 400 -11.91 18.62 -0.97
CA PHE A 400 -12.38 17.41 -0.29
C PHE A 400 -13.78 17.03 -0.78
N GLU A 401 -13.94 15.86 -1.39
CA GLU A 401 -15.24 15.44 -1.94
C GLU A 401 -16.08 14.59 -0.95
N ALA A 402 -15.48 14.15 0.16
CA ALA A 402 -16.09 13.23 1.11
C ALA A 402 -16.41 13.88 2.47
N ARG A 403 -17.49 13.39 3.12
CA ARG A 403 -18.00 13.79 4.45
C ARG A 403 -18.53 15.24 4.59
N ILE A 404 -18.41 16.08 3.56
CA ILE A 404 -19.00 17.42 3.51
C ILE A 404 -20.54 17.36 3.60
N GLY A 405 -21.17 18.39 4.17
CA GLY A 405 -22.63 18.57 4.22
C GLY A 405 -23.38 17.67 5.22
N SER A 406 -22.73 16.66 5.77
CA SER A 406 -23.30 15.78 6.80
C SER A 406 -23.24 16.40 8.21
N ASN A 407 -24.03 15.88 9.15
CA ASN A 407 -23.95 16.24 10.57
C ASN A 407 -22.56 15.99 11.20
N ASN A 408 -21.68 15.23 10.53
CA ASN A 408 -20.28 15.01 10.94
C ASN A 408 -19.34 16.16 10.54
N ALA A 409 -19.80 17.42 10.55
CA ALA A 409 -18.98 18.61 10.26
C ALA A 409 -17.71 18.70 11.15
N THR A 410 -17.75 18.10 12.35
CA THR A 410 -16.61 17.91 13.25
C THR A 410 -15.46 17.11 12.61
N SER A 411 -15.74 16.21 11.66
CA SER A 411 -14.73 15.33 11.04
C SER A 411 -13.62 16.10 10.31
N LEU A 412 -13.96 17.18 9.59
CA LEU A 412 -12.97 18.02 8.91
C LEU A 412 -12.16 18.86 9.92
N ARG A 413 -12.79 19.38 10.97
CA ARG A 413 -12.07 20.10 12.05
C ARG A 413 -11.09 19.20 12.79
N ASN A 414 -11.49 17.97 13.08
CA ASN A 414 -10.61 16.96 13.68
C ASN A 414 -9.44 16.60 12.74
N PHE A 415 -9.69 16.48 11.43
CA PHE A 415 -8.64 16.26 10.44
C PHE A 415 -7.65 17.43 10.36
N VAL A 416 -8.11 18.67 10.36
CA VAL A 416 -7.25 19.86 10.38
C VAL A 416 -6.42 19.91 11.67
N ALA A 417 -7.02 19.64 12.84
CA ALA A 417 -6.29 19.59 14.11
C ALA A 417 -5.23 18.47 14.15
N ALA A 418 -5.56 17.28 13.64
CA ALA A 418 -4.63 16.17 13.51
C ALA A 418 -3.50 16.46 12.50
N SER A 419 -3.82 17.15 11.40
CA SER A 419 -2.85 17.56 10.38
C SER A 419 -1.89 18.63 10.91
N HIS A 420 -2.37 19.63 11.67
CA HIS A 420 -1.49 20.60 12.35
C HIS A 420 -0.57 19.91 13.37
N ALA A 421 -1.08 18.93 14.12
CA ALA A 421 -0.27 18.18 15.08
C ALA A 421 0.82 17.35 14.38
N TYR A 422 0.51 16.76 13.22
CA TYR A 422 1.46 15.96 12.44
C TYR A 422 2.48 16.83 11.70
N GLU A 423 2.05 17.91 11.04
CA GLU A 423 2.92 18.88 10.36
C GLU A 423 3.97 19.45 11.33
N LYS A 424 3.55 19.85 12.54
CA LYS A 424 4.46 20.33 13.58
C LYS A 424 5.54 19.32 13.96
N LEU A 425 5.25 18.02 13.91
CA LEU A 425 6.25 16.97 14.15
C LEU A 425 7.16 16.80 12.93
N LEU A 426 6.56 16.70 11.73
CA LEU A 426 7.28 16.57 10.45
C LEU A 426 8.28 17.70 10.20
N ALA A 427 7.91 18.94 10.50
CA ALA A 427 8.72 20.13 10.32
C ALA A 427 9.54 20.53 11.57
N SER A 428 9.50 19.74 12.65
CA SER A 428 10.30 20.00 13.85
C SER A 428 11.80 19.88 13.54
N GLU A 429 12.63 20.74 14.15
CA GLU A 429 14.07 20.71 13.87
C GLU A 429 14.71 19.36 14.21
N GLU A 430 14.19 18.66 15.24
CA GLU A 430 14.69 17.33 15.63
C GLU A 430 14.40 16.25 14.59
N ASN A 431 13.38 16.39 13.74
CA ASN A 431 13.04 15.42 12.69
C ASN A 431 13.55 15.81 11.29
N LEU A 432 13.98 17.06 11.10
CA LEU A 432 14.21 17.66 9.77
C LEU A 432 15.69 17.63 9.34
N PHE A 433 16.03 16.77 8.38
CA PHE A 433 17.37 16.71 7.79
C PHE A 433 17.50 17.68 6.60
N GLU A 434 18.21 18.81 6.80
CA GLU A 434 18.54 19.79 5.74
C GLU A 434 19.84 19.40 5.02
N TYR A 435 19.81 19.29 3.69
CA TYR A 435 21.01 19.05 2.88
C TYR A 435 20.95 19.75 1.51
N ARG A 436 22.06 20.36 1.07
CA ARG A 436 22.19 20.96 -0.26
C ARG A 436 22.97 20.00 -1.17
N LEU A 437 22.26 19.40 -2.13
CA LEU A 437 22.88 18.65 -3.23
C LEU A 437 23.80 19.55 -4.05
N ASN A 438 24.99 19.04 -4.34
CA ASN A 438 26.01 19.64 -5.18
C ASN A 438 25.99 19.00 -6.58
N GLU A 439 26.72 19.58 -7.54
CA GLU A 439 26.77 19.06 -8.91
C GLU A 439 27.47 17.68 -8.92
N GLY A 440 26.86 16.69 -9.57
CA GLY A 440 27.31 15.30 -9.55
C GLY A 440 26.90 14.50 -8.29
N GLU A 441 25.96 15.02 -7.50
CA GLU A 441 25.30 14.25 -6.43
C GLU A 441 23.87 13.86 -6.81
N CYS A 442 23.45 12.66 -6.41
CA CYS A 442 22.08 12.19 -6.57
C CYS A 442 21.52 11.74 -5.21
N VAL A 443 20.26 12.09 -4.92
CA VAL A 443 19.52 11.51 -3.80
C VAL A 443 18.50 10.49 -4.32
N VAL A 444 18.33 9.39 -3.58
CA VAL A 444 17.30 8.38 -3.81
C VAL A 444 16.51 8.20 -2.51
N PHE A 445 15.18 8.26 -2.57
CA PHE A 445 14.35 8.14 -1.36
C PHE A 445 13.03 7.41 -1.62
N ASP A 446 12.51 6.76 -0.57
CA ASP A 446 11.19 6.13 -0.54
C ASP A 446 10.12 7.23 -0.44
N ASN A 447 9.55 7.63 -1.59
CA ASN A 447 8.47 8.59 -1.73
C ASN A 447 7.16 8.17 -1.02
N ARG A 448 7.09 6.96 -0.44
CA ARG A 448 5.96 6.49 0.39
C ARG A 448 6.28 6.47 1.89
N ARG A 449 7.46 6.93 2.30
CA ARG A 449 7.91 7.11 3.70
C ARG A 449 8.65 8.43 3.96
N VAL A 450 9.66 8.76 3.17
CA VAL A 450 10.49 9.95 3.39
C VAL A 450 9.85 11.12 2.66
N LEU A 451 9.39 12.09 3.45
CA LEU A 451 8.89 13.35 2.94
C LEU A 451 10.05 14.22 2.48
N HIS A 452 9.88 14.91 1.36
CA HIS A 452 10.89 15.81 0.84
C HIS A 452 10.36 17.25 0.67
N ALA A 453 11.26 18.24 0.71
CA ALA A 453 10.95 19.66 0.57
C ALA A 453 12.18 20.44 0.07
N ARG A 454 12.02 21.74 -0.22
CA ARG A 454 13.15 22.65 -0.51
C ARG A 454 12.90 24.08 -0.05
N ARG A 455 13.97 24.80 0.34
CA ARG A 455 13.92 26.25 0.56
C ARG A 455 13.54 26.94 -0.76
N ALA A 456 13.04 28.18 -0.65
CA ALA A 456 13.08 29.11 -1.77
C ALA A 456 14.54 29.36 -2.22
N PHE A 457 14.71 29.80 -3.47
CA PHE A 457 16.00 30.19 -4.01
C PHE A 457 15.86 31.34 -4.99
N ASP A 458 16.96 32.04 -5.26
CA ASP A 458 16.97 33.13 -6.22
C ASP A 458 17.39 32.61 -7.61
N ALA A 459 16.40 32.36 -8.46
CA ALA A 459 16.59 31.92 -9.85
C ALA A 459 17.22 32.99 -10.76
N THR A 460 17.40 34.24 -10.30
CA THR A 460 18.13 35.28 -11.05
C THR A 460 19.63 35.28 -10.77
N LYS A 461 20.07 34.57 -9.72
CA LYS A 461 21.46 34.60 -9.22
C LYS A 461 22.27 33.32 -9.49
N GLY A 462 21.80 32.46 -10.41
CA GLY A 462 22.51 31.26 -10.83
C GLY A 462 21.59 30.21 -11.45
N GLU A 463 22.16 29.10 -11.89
CA GLU A 463 21.40 27.96 -12.42
C GLU A 463 21.15 26.90 -11.34
N ARG A 464 19.92 26.37 -11.30
CA ARG A 464 19.56 25.19 -10.51
C ARG A 464 18.80 24.21 -11.40
N TRP A 465 19.31 22.99 -11.51
CA TRP A 465 18.74 21.95 -12.34
C TRP A 465 18.95 20.58 -11.67
N LEU A 466 17.84 19.92 -11.35
CA LEU A 466 17.82 18.49 -11.02
C LEU A 466 17.10 17.73 -12.14
N LYS A 467 17.59 16.54 -12.50
CA LYS A 467 16.89 15.57 -13.35
C LYS A 467 16.24 14.51 -12.46
N GLY A 468 14.95 14.24 -12.67
CA GLY A 468 14.16 13.29 -11.88
C GLY A 468 13.90 11.97 -12.62
N ALA A 469 13.85 10.87 -11.86
CA ALA A 469 13.36 9.56 -12.30
C ALA A 469 12.57 8.85 -11.17
N TYR A 470 11.66 7.94 -11.52
CA TYR A 470 10.90 7.14 -10.56
C TYR A 470 11.15 5.63 -10.76
N VAL A 471 11.02 4.85 -9.69
CA VAL A 471 10.99 3.38 -9.74
C VAL A 471 9.84 2.87 -8.85
N ASP A 472 9.14 1.82 -9.30
CA ASP A 472 8.04 1.22 -8.54
C ASP A 472 8.51 0.20 -7.48
N ASP A 473 7.59 -0.11 -6.56
CA ASP A 473 7.80 -1.02 -5.44
C ASP A 473 8.18 -2.43 -5.88
N ASP A 474 7.44 -3.02 -6.81
CA ASP A 474 7.73 -4.37 -7.30
C ASP A 474 9.11 -4.48 -7.96
N VAL A 475 9.57 -3.42 -8.63
CA VAL A 475 10.88 -3.35 -9.28
C VAL A 475 12.00 -3.28 -8.25
N PHE A 476 11.92 -2.33 -7.31
CA PHE A 476 12.91 -2.18 -6.24
C PHE A 476 13.02 -3.45 -5.39
N PHE A 477 11.89 -3.97 -4.92
CA PHE A 477 11.90 -5.19 -4.14
C PHE A 477 12.38 -6.37 -4.98
N SER A 478 12.02 -6.52 -6.26
CA SER A 478 12.58 -7.60 -7.10
C SER A 478 14.11 -7.61 -7.10
N ARG A 479 14.76 -6.45 -7.34
CA ARG A 479 16.22 -6.38 -7.36
C ARG A 479 16.87 -6.58 -6.00
N LEU A 480 16.34 -5.94 -4.94
CA LEU A 480 16.83 -6.14 -3.56
C LEU A 480 16.77 -7.62 -3.15
N ARG A 481 15.73 -8.34 -3.59
CA ARG A 481 15.47 -9.74 -3.24
C ARG A 481 16.46 -10.69 -3.90
N VAL A 482 16.71 -10.55 -5.21
CA VAL A 482 17.76 -11.29 -5.94
C VAL A 482 19.17 -11.00 -5.37
N LEU A 483 19.42 -9.78 -4.90
CA LEU A 483 20.69 -9.43 -4.27
C LEU A 483 20.84 -10.00 -2.86
N GLN A 484 19.76 -10.01 -2.06
CA GLN A 484 19.74 -10.65 -0.75
C GLN A 484 20.02 -12.16 -0.85
N GLU A 485 19.50 -12.79 -1.90
CA GLU A 485 19.77 -14.18 -2.24
C GLU A 485 21.27 -14.40 -2.48
N ALA A 486 21.86 -13.61 -3.38
CA ALA A 486 23.28 -13.74 -3.76
C ALA A 486 24.29 -13.43 -2.63
N PHE A 487 24.03 -12.43 -1.77
CA PHE A 487 25.01 -11.98 -0.76
C PHE A 487 24.70 -12.38 0.68
N GLY A 488 23.42 -12.57 1.03
CA GLY A 488 23.05 -13.20 2.31
C GLY A 488 23.14 -14.73 2.27
N GLY A 489 23.21 -15.31 1.06
CA GLY A 489 22.96 -16.73 0.79
C GLY A 489 21.51 -17.15 1.07
N ARG A 490 20.65 -16.19 1.45
CA ARG A 490 19.42 -16.39 2.21
C ARG A 490 18.43 -15.26 1.94
N TRP A 491 17.48 -15.47 1.03
CA TRP A 491 16.43 -14.50 0.70
C TRP A 491 15.07 -14.87 1.29
N VAL A 492 14.45 -13.95 2.02
CA VAL A 492 13.12 -14.13 2.66
C VAL A 492 11.98 -13.88 1.66
N ALA A 493 11.68 -14.80 0.76
CA ALA A 493 10.53 -14.71 -0.15
C ALA A 493 9.22 -14.85 0.63
N GLU A 494 8.39 -13.80 0.72
CA GLU A 494 7.07 -13.84 1.40
C GLU A 494 7.08 -14.32 2.87
N GLY A 495 8.22 -14.27 3.57
CA GLY A 495 8.38 -14.91 4.89
C GLY A 495 9.01 -16.32 4.83
N VAL A 496 9.72 -16.63 3.75
CA VAL A 496 10.42 -17.91 3.52
C VAL A 496 11.86 -17.63 3.14
N GLU A 497 12.80 -17.86 4.07
CA GLU A 497 14.23 -17.88 3.79
C GLU A 497 14.57 -19.01 2.79
N ARG A 498 15.13 -18.64 1.62
CA ARG A 498 15.55 -19.54 0.54
C ARG A 498 17.06 -19.44 0.32
N GLU A 499 17.71 -20.58 0.10
CA GLU A 499 19.10 -20.62 -0.35
C GLU A 499 19.23 -20.08 -1.78
N ALA A 500 20.45 -19.65 -2.15
CA ALA A 500 20.71 -19.09 -3.47
C ALA A 500 20.65 -20.13 -4.59
N VAL A 501 19.92 -19.80 -5.66
CA VAL A 501 20.02 -20.51 -6.94
C VAL A 501 21.43 -20.33 -7.50
N LYS A 502 22.13 -21.45 -7.71
CA LYS A 502 23.46 -21.53 -8.35
C LYS A 502 23.37 -21.59 -9.86
#